data_AF-A0A2E7N1M7-F1
#
_entry.id   AF-A0A2E7N1M7-F1
#
_cell.length_a   1.000
_cell.length_b   1.000
_cell.length_c   1.000
_cell.angle_alpha   90.00
_cell.angle_beta   90.00
_cell.angle_gamma   90.00
#
_symmetry.space_group_name_H-M   'P 1'
#
loop_
_entity.id
_entity.type
_entity.pdbx_description
1 polymer ?
#
loop_
_entity_poly.entity_id
_entity_poly.type
_entity_poly.pdbx_seq_one_letter_code
_entity_poly.pdbx_strand_id
1 'polypeptide(L)'
;MTKQIIDNLQPGTLDGDSLYIAAEKINANFNEIFTHFGDGSTLDGGYVGLKNLNAGFIVSEGANSYTSRTLRANMGSGITITNGNGAGGDPTIDIQDSGVLPVNSDPVFYPNSGITVDVKGRITRIQDPSLLTNTQSAASTATQQASSATNSAADAQKLAINAEDSQFTLSDGTTTGFSALHYSAKAAADVATIGTSLSDAQTAATTATTQAGIATTQASNASTSASNASTSESNAATSESNASASASTAAGHVATALSHANTASGHATTATNAANSIGTAVSDAQTAANAAATSYDSFDDRYLGAKSSAPTVDNDGDALVTGALYFNSSSDKMFVRTSSGGWTAAGSAVNGTTNRNSYTATANQTSFASVYDVGYVDVYLNGLKLMPADFTATDGANIVLASGAAAGDTVDIVGYGAFSLSNFYTKTESDGRYYLKATADSNFLDAALNLSDLANAATARTNLGLHAVASSGDYNDLTNKPTISTTASNVAGGTANGILYQSATDTTAHLAAGVSGYILQTNGTGSAPTWVPKSSVATPTGVASVMKLSI
;
A
#
# COMPACT_ATOMS: atom_id res chain seq x y z
N MET A 1 -52.76 10.48 73.81
CA MET A 1 -53.80 10.29 72.77
C MET A 1 -53.79 11.38 71.70
N THR A 2 -53.74 12.67 72.02
CA THR A 2 -53.62 13.77 71.03
C THR A 2 -52.40 13.63 70.09
N LYS A 3 -51.27 13.17 70.63
CA LYS A 3 -50.05 12.86 69.86
C LYS A 3 -50.24 11.73 68.83
N GLN A 4 -51.13 10.78 69.10
CA GLN A 4 -51.35 9.58 68.26
C GLN A 4 -52.26 9.85 67.06
N ILE A 5 -53.01 10.96 67.08
CA ILE A 5 -53.88 11.39 65.98
C ILE A 5 -53.09 12.25 64.98
N ILE A 6 -52.12 13.04 65.46
CA ILE A 6 -51.21 13.84 64.62
C ILE A 6 -50.23 12.94 63.86
N ASP A 7 -49.71 11.90 64.52
CA ASP A 7 -48.71 10.98 63.94
C ASP A 7 -49.30 10.06 62.82
N ASN A 8 -50.62 10.05 62.60
CA ASN A 8 -51.31 9.20 61.60
C ASN A 8 -51.79 9.96 60.33
N LEU A 9 -51.43 11.23 60.17
CA LEU A 9 -51.73 12.00 58.95
C LEU A 9 -50.63 11.76 57.89
N GLN A 10 -50.98 11.24 56.70
CA GLN A 10 -50.01 11.07 55.62
C GLN A 10 -49.51 12.44 55.10
N PRO A 11 -48.21 12.59 54.76
CA PRO A 11 -47.69 13.86 54.26
C PRO A 11 -48.16 14.09 52.81
N GLY A 12 -48.98 15.12 52.57
CA GLY A 12 -49.25 15.58 51.19
C GLY A 12 -50.60 16.26 50.90
N THR A 13 -51.60 16.18 51.77
CA THR A 13 -52.92 16.80 51.51
C THR A 13 -53.48 17.41 52.79
N LEU A 14 -53.21 18.70 52.99
CA LEU A 14 -53.93 19.52 53.97
C LEU A 14 -54.95 20.37 53.21
N ASP A 15 -56.09 19.77 52.87
CA ASP A 15 -57.28 20.56 52.52
C ASP A 15 -58.02 20.97 53.80
N GLY A 16 -58.83 22.03 53.70
CA GLY A 16 -59.55 22.60 54.85
C GLY A 16 -60.52 21.61 55.52
N ASP A 17 -61.01 20.61 54.78
CA ASP A 17 -61.96 19.61 55.27
C ASP A 17 -61.30 18.61 56.23
N SER A 18 -60.03 18.28 56.01
CA SER A 18 -59.26 17.40 56.90
C SER A 18 -58.98 18.03 58.27
N LEU A 19 -58.81 19.36 58.32
CA LEU A 19 -58.70 20.10 59.60
C LEU A 19 -60.04 20.20 60.33
N TYR A 20 -61.14 20.32 59.59
CA TYR A 20 -62.49 20.39 60.16
C TYR A 20 -62.90 19.05 60.83
N ILE A 21 -62.61 17.91 60.18
CA ILE A 21 -62.87 16.57 60.73
C ILE A 21 -62.01 16.28 61.99
N ALA A 22 -60.78 16.77 62.02
CA ALA A 22 -59.92 16.66 63.20
C ALA A 22 -60.45 17.51 64.37
N ALA A 23 -60.99 18.70 64.09
CA ALA A 23 -61.62 19.56 65.10
C ALA A 23 -62.93 18.96 65.66
N GLU A 24 -63.78 18.34 64.82
CA GLU A 24 -65.00 17.65 65.28
C GLU A 24 -64.72 16.47 66.21
N LYS A 25 -63.69 15.66 65.92
CA LYS A 25 -63.32 14.52 66.76
C LYS A 25 -62.70 14.93 68.10
N ILE A 26 -62.01 16.07 68.15
CA ILE A 26 -61.53 16.65 69.41
C ILE A 26 -62.73 17.15 70.23
N ASN A 27 -63.73 17.74 69.59
CA ASN A 27 -64.93 18.24 70.26
C ASN A 27 -65.84 17.12 70.80
N ALA A 28 -65.98 16.01 70.05
CA ALA A 28 -66.73 14.83 70.49
C ALA A 28 -66.12 14.15 71.73
N ASN A 29 -64.78 14.11 71.82
CA ASN A 29 -64.09 13.55 72.99
C ASN A 29 -64.14 14.47 74.22
N PHE A 30 -64.21 15.79 74.04
CA PHE A 30 -64.49 16.70 75.15
C PHE A 30 -65.89 16.48 75.73
N ASN A 31 -66.87 16.15 74.88
CA ASN A 31 -68.22 15.81 75.31
C ASN A 31 -68.25 14.49 76.09
N GLU A 32 -67.46 13.50 75.69
CA GLU A 32 -67.32 12.22 76.40
C GLU A 32 -66.66 12.39 77.78
N ILE A 33 -65.64 13.25 77.90
CA ILE A 33 -65.00 13.61 79.18
C ILE A 33 -65.95 14.38 80.10
N PHE A 34 -66.77 15.28 79.56
CA PHE A 34 -67.79 16.01 80.33
C PHE A 34 -68.89 15.07 80.87
N THR A 35 -69.26 14.04 80.10
CA THR A 35 -70.18 12.99 80.56
C THR A 35 -69.58 11.99 81.55
N HIS A 36 -68.23 11.86 81.60
CA HIS A 36 -67.56 10.91 82.50
C HIS A 36 -67.13 11.50 83.84
N PHE A 37 -66.97 12.83 83.95
CA PHE A 37 -66.53 13.49 85.19
C PHE A 37 -67.54 14.45 85.83
N GLY A 38 -68.64 14.80 85.12
CA GLY A 38 -69.69 15.67 85.67
C GLY A 38 -69.21 17.09 86.03
N ASP A 39 -70.15 17.98 86.34
CA ASP A 39 -69.91 19.40 86.66
C ASP A 39 -69.31 19.65 88.05
N GLY A 40 -68.76 18.61 88.68
CA GLY A 40 -68.22 18.66 90.04
C GLY A 40 -69.27 18.89 91.14
N SER A 41 -70.58 18.85 90.83
CA SER A 41 -71.64 19.17 91.80
C SER A 41 -72.74 18.11 91.96
N THR A 42 -72.69 17.00 91.20
CA THR A 42 -73.60 15.85 91.36
C THR A 42 -72.86 14.51 91.25
N LEU A 43 -72.81 13.75 92.36
CA LEU A 43 -72.22 12.40 92.45
C LEU A 43 -73.25 11.36 91.95
N ASP A 44 -73.03 10.78 90.77
CA ASP A 44 -73.83 9.68 90.24
C ASP A 44 -73.51 8.35 90.96
N GLY A 45 -74.54 7.71 91.51
CA GLY A 45 -74.53 6.49 92.31
C GLY A 45 -74.27 5.19 91.51
N GLY A 46 -73.48 5.28 90.45
CA GLY A 46 -73.13 4.18 89.54
C GLY A 46 -71.97 3.29 89.98
N TYR A 47 -71.15 3.73 90.96
CA TYR A 47 -70.07 2.90 91.52
C TYR A 47 -70.61 1.95 92.60
N VAL A 48 -70.25 0.67 92.47
CA VAL A 48 -70.79 -0.51 93.19
C VAL A 48 -70.57 -0.49 94.72
N GLY A 49 -69.93 0.55 95.28
CA GLY A 49 -69.67 0.70 96.72
C GLY A 49 -70.62 1.62 97.50
N LEU A 50 -71.53 2.35 96.85
CA LEU A 50 -72.27 3.46 97.51
C LEU A 50 -73.81 3.32 97.49
N LYS A 51 -74.35 2.16 97.11
CA LYS A 51 -75.80 1.96 96.93
C LYS A 51 -76.65 1.75 98.19
N ASN A 52 -76.08 1.81 99.40
CA ASN A 52 -76.80 1.49 100.65
C ASN A 52 -76.62 2.52 101.79
N LEU A 53 -76.39 3.81 101.49
CA LEU A 53 -76.17 4.83 102.53
C LEU A 53 -77.41 5.73 102.73
N ASN A 54 -78.09 5.56 103.86
CA ASN A 54 -79.17 6.43 104.35
C ASN A 54 -78.62 7.79 104.83
N ALA A 55 -79.42 8.87 104.70
CA ALA A 55 -79.06 10.24 105.06
C ALA A 55 -78.45 10.37 106.48
N GLY A 56 -77.23 10.90 106.57
CA GLY A 56 -76.44 11.04 107.80
C GLY A 56 -75.03 11.60 107.55
N PHE A 57 -74.21 11.72 108.59
CA PHE A 57 -72.82 12.19 108.47
C PHE A 57 -71.98 11.09 107.79
N ILE A 58 -71.35 11.41 106.65
CA ILE A 58 -70.51 10.47 105.90
C ILE A 58 -69.05 10.71 106.29
N VAL A 59 -68.37 9.66 106.74
CA VAL A 59 -66.93 9.72 107.04
C VAL A 59 -66.19 8.86 106.01
N SER A 60 -65.15 9.44 105.41
CA SER A 60 -64.20 8.73 104.53
C SER A 60 -63.27 7.87 105.38
N GLU A 61 -63.20 6.57 105.10
CA GLU A 61 -62.26 5.65 105.76
C GLU A 61 -61.08 5.26 104.85
N GLY A 62 -60.95 5.89 103.68
CA GLY A 62 -59.85 5.69 102.75
C GLY A 62 -60.29 5.89 101.30
N ALA A 63 -59.36 5.73 100.35
CA ALA A 63 -59.67 5.81 98.93
C ALA A 63 -60.79 4.81 98.58
N ASN A 64 -61.96 5.35 98.22
CA ASN A 64 -63.17 4.64 97.80
C ASN A 64 -63.94 3.85 98.88
N SER A 65 -63.72 4.12 100.18
CA SER A 65 -64.51 3.54 101.28
C SER A 65 -65.16 4.63 102.14
N TYR A 66 -66.49 4.60 102.23
CA TYR A 66 -67.29 5.58 102.98
C TYR A 66 -68.36 4.87 103.79
N THR A 67 -68.51 5.25 105.06
CA THR A 67 -69.54 4.69 105.95
C THR A 67 -70.48 5.81 106.38
N SER A 68 -71.80 5.61 106.29
CA SER A 68 -72.76 6.55 106.86
C SER A 68 -72.98 6.24 108.34
N ARG A 69 -72.97 7.29 109.16
CA ARG A 69 -73.30 7.22 110.58
C ARG A 69 -74.58 8.01 110.85
N THR A 70 -75.53 7.39 111.54
CA THR A 70 -76.78 8.03 111.96
C THR A 70 -76.77 8.26 113.47
N LEU A 71 -77.00 9.50 113.90
CA LEU A 71 -77.18 9.86 115.30
C LEU A 71 -78.65 9.61 115.67
N ARG A 72 -78.89 8.71 116.63
CA ARG A 72 -80.22 8.53 117.23
C ARG A 72 -80.15 8.86 118.73
N ALA A 73 -80.96 9.82 119.15
CA ALA A 73 -81.21 10.09 120.56
C ALA A 73 -82.23 9.07 121.07
N ASN A 74 -81.86 8.26 122.07
CA ASN A 74 -82.80 7.33 122.68
C ASN A 74 -83.48 8.00 123.86
N MET A 75 -84.81 7.97 123.91
CA MET A 75 -85.61 8.64 124.94
C MET A 75 -85.34 8.00 126.31
N GLY A 76 -84.35 8.55 127.03
CA GLY A 76 -84.12 8.26 128.44
C GLY A 76 -82.70 7.88 128.84
N SER A 77 -81.72 7.63 127.94
CA SER A 77 -80.35 7.26 128.38
C SER A 77 -79.28 7.24 127.26
N GLY A 78 -78.93 8.41 126.73
CA GLY A 78 -77.70 8.59 125.92
C GLY A 78 -77.88 8.63 124.38
N ILE A 79 -76.79 9.01 123.70
CA ILE A 79 -76.69 9.05 122.23
C ILE A 79 -75.80 7.89 121.79
N THR A 80 -76.37 6.92 121.07
CA THR A 80 -75.62 5.77 120.54
C THR A 80 -75.32 6.01 119.06
N ILE A 81 -74.04 5.94 118.68
CA ILE A 81 -73.62 5.94 117.28
C ILE A 81 -73.53 4.48 116.85
N THR A 82 -74.51 4.00 116.09
CA THR A 82 -74.57 2.61 115.64
C THR A 82 -73.91 2.45 114.27
N ASN A 83 -72.97 1.50 114.14
CA ASN A 83 -72.43 1.07 112.85
C ASN A 83 -73.45 0.12 112.20
N GLY A 84 -74.11 0.56 111.13
CA GLY A 84 -75.30 -0.10 110.58
C GLY A 84 -75.13 -1.47 109.91
N ASN A 85 -74.46 -2.46 110.51
CA ASN A 85 -74.50 -3.86 110.02
C ASN A 85 -74.22 -4.98 111.05
N GLY A 86 -74.44 -4.76 112.35
CA GLY A 86 -74.68 -5.87 113.30
C GLY A 86 -73.50 -6.81 113.63
N ALA A 87 -72.25 -6.34 113.57
CA ALA A 87 -71.09 -7.01 114.17
C ALA A 87 -70.50 -6.11 115.28
N GLY A 88 -70.33 -6.65 116.48
CA GLY A 88 -70.16 -5.89 117.74
C GLY A 88 -68.92 -4.99 117.84
N GLY A 89 -69.07 -3.89 118.59
CA GLY A 89 -67.99 -2.94 118.91
C GLY A 89 -68.41 -1.45 118.97
N ASP A 90 -69.69 -1.11 119.10
CA ASP A 90 -70.14 0.29 119.03
C ASP A 90 -69.77 1.10 120.29
N PRO A 91 -69.02 2.22 120.15
CA PRO A 91 -68.73 3.10 121.27
C PRO A 91 -69.99 3.87 121.68
N THR A 92 -70.37 3.75 122.95
CA THR A 92 -71.48 4.50 123.53
C THR A 92 -70.89 5.65 124.36
N ILE A 93 -71.26 6.89 124.03
CA ILE A 93 -70.98 8.06 124.89
C ILE A 93 -72.17 8.18 125.84
N ASP A 94 -71.96 7.74 127.08
CA ASP A 94 -72.89 7.94 128.19
C ASP A 94 -72.83 9.41 128.64
N ILE A 95 -73.99 10.06 128.71
CA ILE A 95 -74.14 11.49 129.09
C ILE A 95 -75.05 11.64 130.32
N GLN A 96 -75.25 10.58 131.11
CA GLN A 96 -76.12 10.60 132.29
C GLN A 96 -75.46 10.15 133.61
N ASP A 97 -74.16 10.38 133.81
CA ASP A 97 -73.62 10.47 135.18
C ASP A 97 -72.91 11.81 135.46
N SER A 98 -73.74 12.70 136.02
CA SER A 98 -73.52 13.77 137.01
C SER A 98 -72.43 14.85 136.77
N GLY A 99 -72.74 16.15 136.83
CA GLY A 99 -73.96 16.88 137.20
C GLY A 99 -73.70 18.39 137.03
N VAL A 100 -74.63 19.15 136.45
CA VAL A 100 -75.60 20.03 137.15
C VAL A 100 -74.94 21.03 138.12
N LEU A 101 -74.98 22.32 137.79
CA LEU A 101 -74.93 23.43 138.77
C LEU A 101 -76.14 23.30 139.71
N PRO A 102 -76.06 23.62 141.03
CA PRO A 102 -75.46 24.89 141.47
C PRO A 102 -74.85 24.97 142.90
N VAL A 103 -74.40 26.20 143.20
CA VAL A 103 -74.26 26.92 144.49
C VAL A 103 -73.01 26.82 145.38
N ASN A 104 -71.81 27.18 144.86
CA ASN A 104 -70.86 28.13 145.51
C ASN A 104 -69.48 28.35 144.76
N SER A 105 -69.35 29.52 144.12
CA SER A 105 -68.17 30.43 143.90
C SER A 105 -66.80 30.08 143.26
N ASP A 106 -66.41 28.90 142.73
CA ASP A 106 -65.04 28.76 142.13
C ASP A 106 -64.94 28.18 140.69
N PRO A 107 -63.99 28.67 139.83
CA PRO A 107 -63.70 28.12 138.50
C PRO A 107 -63.17 26.68 138.53
N VAL A 108 -63.64 25.82 137.62
CA VAL A 108 -63.36 24.39 137.62
C VAL A 108 -62.29 24.03 136.58
N PHE A 109 -61.26 23.33 137.04
CA PHE A 109 -60.21 22.78 136.20
C PHE A 109 -60.66 21.43 135.63
N TYR A 110 -60.57 21.27 134.31
CA TYR A 110 -60.87 19.99 133.63
C TYR A 110 -59.54 19.29 133.28
N PRO A 111 -59.08 18.33 134.11
CA PRO A 111 -57.73 17.77 134.00
C PRO A 111 -57.47 17.03 132.69
N ASN A 112 -58.49 16.37 132.12
CA ASN A 112 -58.32 15.57 130.90
C ASN A 112 -58.20 16.40 129.62
N SER A 113 -58.64 17.65 129.63
CA SER A 113 -58.54 18.57 128.49
C SER A 113 -57.53 19.69 128.71
N GLY A 114 -56.87 19.75 129.88
CA GLY A 114 -55.78 20.67 130.18
C GLY A 114 -56.18 22.15 130.15
N ILE A 115 -57.48 22.45 130.25
CA ILE A 115 -58.02 23.80 130.16
C ILE A 115 -58.80 24.17 131.42
N THR A 116 -58.62 25.41 131.85
CA THR A 116 -59.47 26.04 132.87
C THR A 116 -60.50 26.88 132.14
N VAL A 117 -61.76 26.66 132.49
CA VAL A 117 -62.88 27.36 131.88
C VAL A 117 -63.60 28.13 132.99
N ASP A 118 -63.87 29.41 132.74
CA ASP A 118 -64.64 30.20 133.70
C ASP A 118 -66.12 29.80 133.71
N VAL A 119 -66.87 30.35 134.66
CA VAL A 119 -68.32 30.12 134.82
C VAL A 119 -69.17 30.54 133.61
N LYS A 120 -68.58 31.23 132.63
CA LYS A 120 -69.23 31.63 131.36
C LYS A 120 -68.81 30.76 130.19
N GLY A 121 -68.05 29.68 130.43
CA GLY A 121 -67.59 28.77 129.40
C GLY A 121 -66.43 29.34 128.56
N ARG A 122 -65.72 30.37 129.02
CA ARG A 122 -64.52 30.88 128.35
C ARG A 122 -63.27 30.17 128.86
N ILE A 123 -62.42 29.73 127.94
CA ILE A 123 -61.12 29.15 128.27
C ILE A 123 -60.21 30.29 128.74
N THR A 124 -59.90 30.29 130.04
CA THR A 124 -59.08 31.34 130.67
C THR A 124 -57.63 30.92 130.85
N ARG A 125 -57.34 29.61 130.77
CA ARG A 125 -55.97 29.10 130.80
C ARG A 125 -55.89 27.76 130.08
N ILE A 126 -54.88 27.60 129.23
CA ILE A 126 -54.50 26.31 128.62
C ILE A 126 -53.15 25.93 129.22
N GLN A 127 -53.08 24.78 129.88
CA GLN A 127 -51.89 24.35 130.62
C GLN A 127 -50.90 23.54 129.78
N ASP A 128 -51.32 22.98 128.64
CA ASP A 128 -50.43 22.29 127.70
C ASP A 128 -50.23 23.11 126.40
N PRO A 129 -49.06 23.74 126.18
CA PRO A 129 -48.76 24.54 125.00
C PRO A 129 -48.72 23.76 123.67
N SER A 130 -48.66 22.43 123.71
CA SER A 130 -48.52 21.58 122.51
C SER A 130 -49.70 21.70 121.54
N LEU A 131 -50.88 22.11 122.04
CA LEU A 131 -52.08 22.37 121.24
C LEU A 131 -51.96 23.57 120.27
N LEU A 132 -50.89 24.37 120.33
CA LEU A 132 -50.62 25.49 119.41
C LEU A 132 -49.77 25.10 118.17
N THR A 133 -49.20 23.90 118.11
CA THR A 133 -48.16 23.50 117.14
C THR A 133 -48.64 23.28 115.70
N ASN A 134 -49.88 22.80 115.52
CA ASN A 134 -50.46 22.57 114.18
C ASN A 134 -50.81 23.87 113.44
N THR A 135 -51.36 24.86 114.16
CA THR A 135 -51.68 26.18 113.60
C THR A 135 -50.40 26.95 113.22
N GLN A 136 -49.36 26.84 114.03
CA GLN A 136 -48.05 27.44 113.74
C GLN A 136 -47.41 26.82 112.48
N SER A 137 -47.50 25.49 112.31
CA SER A 137 -46.95 24.78 111.14
C SER A 137 -47.69 25.12 109.84
N ALA A 138 -49.02 25.26 109.89
CA ALA A 138 -49.82 25.69 108.74
C ALA A 138 -49.50 27.14 108.33
N ALA A 139 -49.34 28.04 109.30
CA ALA A 139 -48.93 29.43 109.05
C ALA A 139 -47.53 29.52 108.43
N SER A 140 -46.55 28.76 108.94
CA SER A 140 -45.21 28.68 108.37
C SER A 140 -45.19 28.10 106.95
N THR A 141 -46.08 27.14 106.64
CA THR A 141 -46.22 26.61 105.28
C THR A 141 -46.82 27.64 104.34
N ALA A 142 -47.84 28.39 104.78
CA ALA A 142 -48.44 29.47 104.00
C ALA A 142 -47.43 30.60 103.71
N THR A 143 -46.59 30.97 104.69
CA THR A 143 -45.51 31.95 104.49
C THR A 143 -44.46 31.47 103.48
N GLN A 144 -44.08 30.19 103.53
CA GLN A 144 -43.16 29.60 102.55
C GLN A 144 -43.76 29.59 101.15
N GLN A 145 -45.03 29.21 101.00
CA GLN A 145 -45.72 29.24 99.71
C GLN A 145 -45.89 30.66 99.16
N ALA A 146 -46.19 31.65 100.02
CA ALA A 146 -46.23 33.05 99.63
C ALA A 146 -44.86 33.56 99.18
N SER A 147 -43.78 33.12 99.83
CA SER A 147 -42.40 33.44 99.45
C SER A 147 -42.04 32.79 98.11
N SER A 148 -42.39 31.52 97.90
CA SER A 148 -42.20 30.81 96.63
C SER A 148 -42.99 31.44 95.48
N ALA A 149 -44.23 31.87 95.74
CA ALA A 149 -45.06 32.58 94.76
C ALA A 149 -44.46 33.96 94.42
N THR A 150 -43.94 34.68 95.42
CA THR A 150 -43.26 35.97 95.24
C THR A 150 -41.98 35.81 94.42
N ASN A 151 -41.17 34.80 94.73
CA ASN A 151 -39.95 34.47 93.98
C ASN A 151 -40.27 34.07 92.54
N SER A 152 -41.31 33.25 92.33
CA SER A 152 -41.78 32.86 91.00
C SER A 152 -42.28 34.07 90.20
N ALA A 153 -42.99 34.99 90.84
CA ALA A 153 -43.43 36.24 90.21
C ALA A 153 -42.25 37.15 89.85
N ALA A 154 -41.23 37.25 90.72
CA ALA A 154 -40.02 38.01 90.45
C ALA A 154 -39.21 37.41 89.28
N ASP A 155 -39.08 36.08 89.23
CA ASP A 155 -38.38 35.38 88.15
C ASP A 155 -39.13 35.47 86.82
N ALA A 156 -40.47 35.38 86.83
CA ALA A 156 -41.30 35.63 85.66
C ALA A 156 -41.16 37.07 85.14
N GLN A 157 -41.06 38.06 86.05
CA GLN A 157 -40.80 39.45 85.68
C GLN A 157 -39.42 39.64 85.06
N LYS A 158 -38.37 39.04 85.63
CA LYS A 158 -37.01 39.07 85.05
C LYS A 158 -36.99 38.48 83.64
N LEU A 159 -37.70 37.37 83.42
CA LEU A 159 -37.84 36.75 82.11
C LEU A 159 -38.60 37.64 81.11
N ALA A 160 -39.64 38.37 81.56
CA ALA A 160 -40.52 39.13 80.69
C ALA A 160 -40.08 40.58 80.37
N ILE A 161 -39.42 41.26 81.32
CA ILE A 161 -39.22 42.73 81.26
C ILE A 161 -37.76 43.11 80.96
N ASN A 162 -36.79 42.26 81.28
CA ASN A 162 -35.39 42.58 81.08
C ASN A 162 -35.08 42.84 79.59
N ALA A 163 -34.18 43.78 79.34
CA ALA A 163 -33.71 44.09 77.99
C ALA A 163 -33.11 42.85 77.30
N GLU A 164 -33.03 42.92 75.98
CA GLU A 164 -32.34 41.92 75.16
C GLU A 164 -30.89 41.71 75.66
N ASP A 165 -30.38 40.49 75.52
CA ASP A 165 -29.02 40.04 75.94
C ASP A 165 -28.65 40.22 77.43
N SER A 166 -29.61 40.58 78.27
CA SER A 166 -29.37 40.73 79.71
C SER A 166 -29.40 39.37 80.41
N GLN A 167 -28.25 38.93 80.93
CA GLN A 167 -28.15 37.74 81.77
C GLN A 167 -28.57 38.07 83.21
N PHE A 168 -29.43 37.24 83.80
CA PHE A 168 -29.90 37.40 85.18
C PHE A 168 -29.87 36.09 85.95
N THR A 169 -29.85 36.18 87.28
CA THR A 169 -29.94 35.02 88.19
C THR A 169 -31.35 34.93 88.76
N LEU A 170 -31.90 33.71 88.79
CA LEU A 170 -33.20 33.41 89.36
C LEU A 170 -33.16 33.55 90.89
N SER A 171 -34.33 33.52 91.51
CA SER A 171 -34.49 33.70 92.96
C SER A 171 -33.92 32.55 93.79
N ASP A 172 -33.46 31.48 93.15
CA ASP A 172 -32.66 30.40 93.76
C ASP A 172 -31.17 30.74 93.95
N GLY A 173 -30.73 31.90 93.44
CA GLY A 173 -29.36 32.42 93.59
C GLY A 173 -28.30 31.69 92.77
N THR A 174 -28.65 30.69 91.95
CA THR A 174 -27.68 29.84 91.23
C THR A 174 -28.00 29.65 89.76
N THR A 175 -29.28 29.61 89.38
CA THR A 175 -29.69 29.44 88.00
C THR A 175 -29.62 30.78 87.26
N THR A 176 -28.86 30.85 86.17
CA THR A 176 -28.81 32.02 85.29
C THR A 176 -29.65 31.81 84.03
N GLY A 177 -30.29 32.86 83.53
CA GLY A 177 -31.04 32.85 82.28
C GLY A 177 -30.96 34.18 81.54
N PHE A 178 -31.47 34.19 80.31
CA PHE A 178 -31.66 35.39 79.50
C PHE A 178 -33.14 35.73 79.38
N SER A 179 -33.45 36.96 78.97
CA SER A 179 -34.82 37.44 78.79
C SER A 179 -35.54 36.68 77.67
N ALA A 180 -36.87 36.67 77.70
CA ALA A 180 -37.68 36.17 76.59
C ALA A 180 -37.40 36.93 75.29
N LEU A 181 -37.06 38.22 75.40
CA LEU A 181 -36.61 39.05 74.27
C LEU A 181 -35.34 38.50 73.64
N HIS A 182 -34.32 38.11 74.42
CA HIS A 182 -33.08 37.49 73.91
C HIS A 182 -33.35 36.24 73.07
N TYR A 183 -34.13 35.29 73.59
CA TYR A 183 -34.43 34.06 72.85
C TYR A 183 -35.25 34.33 71.59
N SER A 184 -36.17 35.31 71.63
CA SER A 184 -36.94 35.70 70.45
C SER A 184 -36.05 36.34 69.37
N ALA A 185 -35.10 37.19 69.76
CA ALA A 185 -34.15 37.82 68.85
C ALA A 185 -33.17 36.80 68.27
N LYS A 186 -32.68 35.86 69.08
CA LYS A 186 -31.82 34.77 68.61
C LYS A 186 -32.55 33.88 67.60
N ALA A 187 -33.81 33.51 67.88
CA ALA A 187 -34.63 32.76 66.94
C ALA A 187 -34.88 33.54 65.64
N ALA A 188 -35.12 34.86 65.71
CA ALA A 188 -35.26 35.70 64.53
C ALA A 188 -33.97 35.78 63.69
N ALA A 189 -32.80 35.88 64.34
CA ALA A 189 -31.49 35.85 63.69
C ALA A 189 -31.20 34.50 63.03
N ASP A 190 -31.54 33.39 63.70
CA ASP A 190 -31.40 32.05 63.13
C ASP A 190 -32.34 31.86 61.92
N VAL A 191 -33.59 32.35 61.98
CA VAL A 191 -34.52 32.38 60.82
C VAL A 191 -33.95 33.19 59.66
N ALA A 192 -33.36 34.37 59.92
CA ALA A 192 -32.72 35.18 58.88
C ALA A 192 -31.53 34.44 58.23
N THR A 193 -30.69 33.78 59.04
CA THR A 193 -29.56 32.97 58.56
C THR A 193 -30.02 31.79 57.71
N ILE A 194 -31.07 31.08 58.14
CA ILE A 194 -31.70 30.01 57.37
C ILE A 194 -32.24 30.55 56.03
N GLY A 195 -32.88 31.72 56.05
CA GLY A 195 -33.36 32.40 54.84
C GLY A 195 -32.24 32.65 53.83
N THR A 196 -31.10 33.21 54.28
CA THR A 196 -29.93 33.43 53.41
C THR A 196 -29.36 32.12 52.86
N SER A 197 -29.22 31.09 53.70
CA SER A 197 -28.72 29.78 53.29
C SER A 197 -29.64 29.10 52.28
N LEU A 198 -30.96 29.26 52.42
CA LEU A 198 -31.95 28.76 51.48
C LEU A 198 -31.85 29.48 50.12
N SER A 199 -31.67 30.80 50.12
CA SER A 199 -31.44 31.56 48.89
C SER A 199 -30.15 31.12 48.18
N ASP A 200 -29.04 30.97 48.91
CA ASP A 200 -27.77 30.52 48.35
C ASP A 200 -27.88 29.11 47.75
N ALA A 201 -28.59 28.20 48.44
CA ALA A 201 -28.85 26.85 47.94
C ALA A 201 -29.69 26.86 46.66
N GLN A 202 -30.72 27.72 46.57
CA GLN A 202 -31.53 27.87 45.35
C GLN A 202 -30.70 28.43 44.18
N THR A 203 -29.84 29.42 44.44
CA THR A 203 -28.90 29.95 43.44
C THR A 203 -27.95 28.86 42.95
N ALA A 204 -27.33 28.10 43.87
CA ALA A 204 -26.43 27.01 43.52
C ALA A 204 -27.13 25.92 42.69
N ALA A 205 -28.36 25.54 43.05
CA ALA A 205 -29.17 24.58 42.29
C ALA A 205 -29.49 25.07 40.87
N THR A 206 -29.79 26.36 40.72
CA THR A 206 -30.02 26.99 39.42
C THR A 206 -28.75 26.98 38.57
N THR A 207 -27.61 27.38 39.14
CA THR A 207 -26.30 27.35 38.46
C THR A 207 -25.93 25.93 38.01
N ALA A 208 -26.15 24.92 38.87
CA ALA A 208 -25.88 23.53 38.53
C ALA A 208 -26.75 23.05 37.35
N THR A 209 -28.03 23.45 37.32
CA THR A 209 -28.95 23.14 36.22
C THR A 209 -28.49 23.79 34.91
N THR A 210 -28.10 25.07 34.94
CA THR A 210 -27.57 25.76 33.77
C THR A 210 -26.29 25.08 33.25
N GLN A 211 -25.37 24.72 34.14
CA GLN A 211 -24.12 24.08 33.76
C GLN A 211 -24.33 22.68 33.16
N ALA A 212 -25.31 21.93 33.67
CA ALA A 212 -25.72 20.66 33.07
C ALA A 212 -26.26 20.83 31.64
N GLY A 213 -27.04 21.89 31.37
CA GLY A 213 -27.49 22.24 30.02
C GLY A 213 -26.34 22.60 29.07
N ILE A 214 -25.38 23.41 29.55
CA ILE A 214 -24.17 23.76 28.79
C ILE A 214 -23.34 22.51 28.47
N ALA A 215 -23.13 21.64 29.46
CA ALA A 215 -22.39 20.38 29.26
C ALA A 215 -23.06 19.48 28.21
N THR A 216 -24.39 19.38 28.24
CA THR A 216 -25.17 18.61 27.24
C THR A 216 -25.02 19.19 25.83
N THR A 217 -25.01 20.51 25.71
CA THR A 217 -24.81 21.21 24.43
C THR A 217 -23.40 20.97 23.89
N GLN A 218 -22.38 21.06 24.75
CA GLN A 218 -21.00 20.81 24.34
C GLN A 218 -20.73 19.36 23.96
N ALA A 219 -21.36 18.40 24.63
CA ALA A 219 -21.33 17.00 24.22
C ALA A 219 -21.91 16.82 22.80
N SER A 220 -23.00 17.51 22.48
CA SER A 220 -23.62 17.46 21.15
C SER A 220 -22.75 18.11 20.07
N ASN A 221 -22.11 19.25 20.38
CA ASN A 221 -21.15 19.92 19.50
C ASN A 221 -19.91 19.05 19.24
N ALA A 222 -19.40 18.37 20.27
CA ALA A 222 -18.29 17.45 20.15
C ALA A 222 -18.65 16.24 19.25
N SER A 223 -19.83 15.66 19.44
CA SER A 223 -20.33 14.58 18.58
C SER A 223 -20.46 15.01 17.11
N THR A 224 -20.97 16.22 16.86
CA THR A 224 -21.08 16.77 15.50
C THR A 224 -19.70 16.98 14.87
N SER A 225 -18.75 17.50 15.66
CA SER A 225 -17.37 17.70 15.20
C SER A 225 -16.68 16.38 14.84
N ALA A 226 -16.92 15.31 15.61
CA ALA A 226 -16.42 13.97 15.32
C ALA A 226 -17.00 13.40 14.01
N SER A 227 -18.30 13.58 13.77
CA SER A 227 -18.94 13.19 12.50
C SER A 227 -18.38 13.95 11.30
N ASN A 228 -18.16 15.27 11.46
CA ASN A 228 -17.57 16.10 10.42
C ASN A 228 -16.12 15.68 10.11
N ALA A 229 -15.33 15.35 11.14
CA ALA A 229 -13.97 14.84 10.97
C ALA A 229 -13.95 13.50 10.21
N SER A 230 -14.84 12.57 10.55
CA SER A 230 -14.98 11.27 9.87
C SER A 230 -15.38 11.44 8.39
N THR A 231 -16.23 12.41 8.10
CA THR A 231 -16.62 12.76 6.72
C THR A 231 -15.44 13.34 5.93
N SER A 232 -14.66 14.23 6.55
CA SER A 232 -13.46 14.79 5.93
C SER A 232 -12.40 13.72 5.63
N GLU A 233 -12.21 12.75 6.53
CA GLU A 233 -11.33 11.59 6.31
C GLU A 233 -11.78 10.77 5.09
N SER A 234 -13.08 10.47 5.00
CA SER A 234 -13.65 9.73 3.87
C SER A 234 -13.49 10.48 2.55
N ASN A 235 -13.68 11.80 2.56
CA ASN A 235 -13.47 12.65 1.39
C ASN A 235 -12.00 12.67 0.96
N ALA A 236 -11.06 12.76 1.91
CA ALA A 236 -9.63 12.73 1.63
C ALA A 236 -9.19 11.39 1.01
N ALA A 237 -9.65 10.25 1.54
CA ALA A 237 -9.38 8.92 0.98
C ALA A 237 -9.95 8.77 -0.45
N THR A 238 -11.12 9.35 -0.72
CA THR A 238 -11.71 9.39 -2.06
C THR A 238 -10.86 10.23 -3.02
N SER A 239 -10.40 11.41 -2.58
CA SER A 239 -9.51 12.27 -3.37
C SER A 239 -8.18 11.58 -3.69
N GLU A 240 -7.59 10.85 -2.75
CA GLU A 240 -6.38 10.06 -2.96
C GLU A 240 -6.60 8.97 -4.03
N SER A 241 -7.71 8.24 -3.93
CA SER A 241 -8.08 7.21 -4.90
C SER A 241 -8.26 7.79 -6.31
N ASN A 242 -8.94 8.94 -6.41
CA ASN A 242 -9.14 9.65 -7.69
C ASN A 242 -7.83 10.15 -8.29
N ALA A 243 -6.90 10.64 -7.46
CA ALA A 243 -5.58 11.07 -7.90
C ALA A 243 -4.76 9.89 -8.44
N SER A 244 -4.80 8.73 -7.76
CA SER A 244 -4.14 7.49 -8.21
C SER A 244 -4.69 6.97 -9.54
N ALA A 245 -6.01 6.99 -9.72
CA ALA A 245 -6.65 6.62 -10.98
C ALA A 245 -6.28 7.57 -12.14
N SER A 246 -6.21 8.87 -11.86
CA SER A 246 -5.78 9.88 -12.83
C SER A 246 -4.32 9.68 -13.24
N ALA A 247 -3.44 9.39 -12.28
CA ALA A 247 -2.02 9.08 -12.56
C ALA A 247 -1.87 7.82 -13.43
N SER A 248 -2.66 6.78 -13.15
CA SER A 248 -2.68 5.54 -13.95
C SER A 248 -3.15 5.79 -15.39
N THR A 249 -4.18 6.64 -15.56
CA THR A 249 -4.69 7.05 -16.88
C THR A 249 -3.62 7.83 -17.66
N ALA A 250 -2.94 8.77 -16.99
CA ALA A 250 -1.85 9.53 -17.59
C ALA A 250 -0.69 8.63 -18.05
N ALA A 251 -0.31 7.62 -17.26
CA ALA A 251 0.69 6.63 -17.65
C ALA A 251 0.27 5.83 -18.90
N GLY A 252 -1.02 5.46 -19.02
CA GLY A 252 -1.58 4.82 -20.20
C GLY A 252 -1.52 5.69 -21.46
N HIS A 253 -1.79 7.00 -21.33
CA HIS A 253 -1.64 7.95 -22.42
C HIS A 253 -0.19 8.08 -22.90
N VAL A 254 0.79 8.09 -21.98
CA VAL A 254 2.22 8.11 -22.33
C VAL A 254 2.62 6.87 -23.13
N ALA A 255 2.18 5.68 -22.70
CA ALA A 255 2.46 4.44 -23.43
C ALA A 255 1.85 4.44 -24.85
N THR A 256 0.63 4.95 -24.98
CA THR A 256 -0.04 5.11 -26.28
C THR A 256 0.69 6.09 -27.18
N ALA A 257 1.13 7.24 -26.65
CA ALA A 257 1.89 8.23 -27.40
C ALA A 257 3.24 7.68 -27.90
N LEU A 258 3.92 6.87 -27.10
CA LEU A 258 5.17 6.21 -27.50
C LEU A 258 4.94 5.21 -28.64
N SER A 259 3.84 4.44 -28.60
CA SER A 259 3.47 3.54 -29.69
C SER A 259 3.20 4.28 -31.01
N HIS A 260 2.47 5.41 -30.95
CA HIS A 260 2.26 6.26 -32.11
C HIS A 260 3.57 6.85 -32.66
N ALA A 261 4.50 7.26 -31.79
CA ALA A 261 5.81 7.77 -32.21
C ALA A 261 6.64 6.70 -32.95
N ASN A 262 6.66 5.45 -32.45
CA ASN A 262 7.33 4.33 -33.11
C ASN A 262 6.70 4.01 -34.47
N THR A 263 5.37 4.04 -34.56
CA THR A 263 4.63 3.81 -35.81
C THR A 263 4.96 4.90 -36.85
N ALA A 264 5.00 6.17 -36.44
CA ALA A 264 5.38 7.28 -37.31
C ALA A 264 6.84 7.16 -37.81
N SER A 265 7.77 6.72 -36.95
CA SER A 265 9.16 6.44 -37.34
C SER A 265 9.26 5.31 -38.39
N GLY A 266 8.45 4.26 -38.23
CA GLY A 266 8.34 3.19 -39.23
C GLY A 266 7.83 3.70 -40.58
N HIS A 267 6.78 4.52 -40.58
CA HIS A 267 6.27 5.14 -41.81
C HIS A 267 7.30 6.04 -42.51
N ALA A 268 8.08 6.81 -41.75
CA ALA A 268 9.16 7.63 -42.30
C ALA A 268 10.22 6.78 -43.02
N THR A 269 10.63 5.66 -42.41
CA THR A 269 11.59 4.72 -43.03
C THR A 269 11.05 4.12 -44.32
N THR A 270 9.78 3.69 -44.33
CA THR A 270 9.12 3.17 -45.54
C THR A 270 9.07 4.22 -46.65
N ALA A 271 8.79 5.49 -46.32
CA ALA A 271 8.78 6.58 -47.29
C ALA A 271 10.16 6.83 -47.90
N THR A 272 11.23 6.81 -47.09
CA THR A 272 12.62 6.92 -47.58
C THR A 272 12.98 5.77 -48.52
N ASN A 273 12.61 4.53 -48.16
CA ASN A 273 12.89 3.36 -49.00
C ASN A 273 12.16 3.46 -50.35
N ALA A 274 10.90 3.89 -50.35
CA ALA A 274 10.14 4.10 -51.58
C ALA A 274 10.78 5.18 -52.48
N ALA A 275 11.23 6.29 -51.90
CA ALA A 275 11.93 7.34 -52.65
C ALA A 275 13.23 6.84 -53.29
N ASN A 276 14.02 6.01 -52.57
CA ASN A 276 15.25 5.42 -53.09
C ASN A 276 14.97 4.43 -54.24
N SER A 277 13.92 3.61 -54.12
CA SER A 277 13.49 2.71 -55.21
C SER A 277 13.07 3.48 -56.46
N ILE A 278 12.35 4.59 -56.30
CA ILE A 278 11.98 5.47 -57.42
C ILE A 278 13.24 6.06 -58.08
N GLY A 279 14.20 6.56 -57.28
CA GLY A 279 15.46 7.10 -57.81
C GLY A 279 16.27 6.08 -58.61
N THR A 280 16.28 4.82 -58.15
CA THR A 280 16.91 3.71 -58.88
C THR A 280 16.20 3.43 -60.19
N ALA A 281 14.86 3.29 -60.15
CA ALA A 281 14.06 3.02 -61.35
C ALA A 281 14.18 4.12 -62.42
N VAL A 282 14.30 5.39 -62.01
CA VAL A 282 14.56 6.51 -62.92
C VAL A 282 15.93 6.38 -63.59
N SER A 283 16.96 6.01 -62.83
CA SER A 283 18.32 5.84 -63.35
C SER A 283 18.42 4.67 -64.32
N ASP A 284 17.75 3.56 -64.00
CA ASP A 284 17.66 2.38 -64.86
C ASP A 284 16.92 2.70 -66.16
N ALA A 285 15.79 3.43 -66.08
CA ALA A 285 15.04 3.86 -67.25
C ALA A 285 15.87 4.79 -68.16
N GLN A 286 16.64 5.72 -67.59
CA GLN A 286 17.52 6.59 -68.36
C GLN A 286 18.65 5.79 -69.04
N THR A 287 19.22 4.82 -68.34
CA THR A 287 20.27 3.95 -68.89
C THR A 287 19.73 3.11 -70.05
N ALA A 288 18.54 2.52 -69.88
CA ALA A 288 17.88 1.77 -70.94
C ALA A 288 17.54 2.64 -72.16
N ALA A 289 17.07 3.88 -71.94
CA ALA A 289 16.78 4.82 -73.01
C ALA A 289 18.04 5.20 -73.79
N ASN A 290 19.16 5.49 -73.11
CA ASN A 290 20.44 5.80 -73.75
C ASN A 290 20.96 4.60 -74.53
N ALA A 291 20.91 3.39 -73.96
CA ALA A 291 21.35 2.16 -74.63
C ALA A 291 20.51 1.87 -75.89
N ALA A 292 19.20 2.11 -75.84
CA ALA A 292 18.32 1.98 -76.99
C ALA A 292 18.64 3.02 -78.08
N ALA A 293 18.87 4.28 -77.70
CA ALA A 293 19.28 5.33 -78.64
C ALA A 293 20.60 4.98 -79.34
N THR A 294 21.65 4.59 -78.60
CA THR A 294 22.93 4.16 -79.17
C THR A 294 22.80 2.91 -80.06
N SER A 295 21.93 1.97 -79.70
CA SER A 295 21.71 0.77 -80.52
C SER A 295 21.01 1.10 -81.83
N TYR A 296 20.06 2.05 -81.80
CA TYR A 296 19.35 2.50 -83.00
C TYR A 296 20.28 3.28 -83.93
N ASP A 297 21.04 4.22 -83.38
CA ASP A 297 22.10 5.00 -84.05
C ASP A 297 23.11 4.07 -84.77
N SER A 298 23.68 3.11 -84.04
CA SER A 298 24.62 2.14 -84.63
C SER A 298 23.99 1.21 -85.68
N PHE A 299 22.68 0.99 -85.62
CA PHE A 299 21.96 0.25 -86.66
C PHE A 299 21.72 1.13 -87.89
N ASP A 300 21.31 2.39 -87.69
CA ASP A 300 21.05 3.36 -88.75
C ASP A 300 22.32 3.64 -89.58
N ASP A 301 23.48 3.77 -88.92
CA ASP A 301 24.80 3.90 -89.58
C ASP A 301 25.18 2.68 -90.43
N ARG A 302 24.77 1.50 -89.98
CA ARG A 302 25.06 0.24 -90.67
C ARG A 302 24.05 -0.10 -91.75
N TYR A 303 22.81 0.38 -91.65
CA TYR A 303 21.77 0.13 -92.63
C TYR A 303 21.15 1.45 -93.08
N LEU A 304 21.69 1.99 -94.16
CA LEU A 304 21.32 3.29 -94.72
C LEU A 304 19.94 3.27 -95.42
N GLY A 305 19.32 2.10 -95.54
CA GLY A 305 18.03 1.93 -96.20
C GLY A 305 18.10 1.97 -97.72
N ALA A 306 16.98 2.33 -98.36
CA ALA A 306 16.85 2.38 -99.81
C ALA A 306 17.33 3.73 -100.38
N LYS A 307 18.22 3.68 -101.37
CA LYS A 307 18.75 4.87 -102.06
C LYS A 307 18.82 4.57 -103.56
N SER A 308 18.61 5.59 -104.40
CA SER A 308 18.67 5.44 -105.87
C SER A 308 20.09 5.44 -106.43
N SER A 309 21.09 5.80 -105.62
CA SER A 309 22.51 5.79 -105.95
C SER A 309 23.36 5.56 -104.70
N ALA A 310 24.66 5.32 -104.87
CA ALA A 310 25.59 5.07 -103.78
C ALA A 310 25.73 6.28 -102.84
N PRO A 311 25.45 6.15 -101.53
CA PRO A 311 25.65 7.23 -100.55
C PRO A 311 27.12 7.56 -100.35
N THR A 312 27.39 8.80 -99.90
CA THR A 312 28.71 9.30 -99.52
C THR A 312 28.85 9.60 -98.03
N VAL A 313 27.72 9.78 -97.33
CA VAL A 313 27.58 9.93 -95.87
C VAL A 313 26.47 8.99 -95.39
N ASP A 314 26.44 8.69 -94.10
CA ASP A 314 25.33 7.95 -93.49
C ASP A 314 24.05 8.81 -93.37
N ASN A 315 23.09 8.36 -92.56
CA ASN A 315 21.79 8.99 -92.42
C ASN A 315 21.81 10.23 -91.51
N ASP A 316 22.84 10.40 -90.66
CA ASP A 316 23.05 11.58 -89.81
C ASP A 316 24.04 12.59 -90.42
N GLY A 317 24.71 12.21 -91.51
CA GLY A 317 25.64 13.05 -92.25
C GLY A 317 27.10 12.80 -91.90
N ASP A 318 27.38 11.75 -91.12
CA ASP A 318 28.70 11.32 -90.72
C ASP A 318 29.36 10.41 -91.79
N ALA A 319 30.61 10.04 -91.53
CA ALA A 319 31.41 9.25 -92.47
C ALA A 319 31.00 7.77 -92.46
N LEU A 320 30.70 7.24 -93.66
CA LEU A 320 30.30 5.85 -93.84
C LEU A 320 31.24 4.83 -93.18
N VAL A 321 30.66 3.95 -92.38
CA VAL A 321 31.39 2.82 -91.77
C VAL A 321 31.61 1.68 -92.78
N THR A 322 32.73 0.97 -92.64
CA THR A 322 32.97 -0.26 -93.41
C THR A 322 31.93 -1.30 -93.02
N GLY A 323 31.38 -2.01 -94.02
CA GLY A 323 30.31 -2.96 -93.82
C GLY A 323 28.90 -2.34 -93.76
N ALA A 324 28.76 -1.01 -93.86
CA ALA A 324 27.45 -0.39 -94.05
C ALA A 324 26.74 -0.98 -95.28
N LEU A 325 25.42 -1.03 -95.22
CA LEU A 325 24.54 -1.64 -96.20
C LEU A 325 23.56 -0.59 -96.72
N TYR A 326 23.29 -0.59 -98.02
CA TYR A 326 22.15 0.12 -98.59
C TYR A 326 21.50 -0.69 -99.70
N PHE A 327 20.18 -0.54 -99.82
CA PHE A 327 19.43 -1.13 -100.92
C PHE A 327 19.40 -0.14 -102.09
N ASN A 328 19.95 -0.52 -103.23
CA ASN A 328 19.92 0.32 -104.42
C ASN A 328 18.60 0.09 -105.17
N SER A 329 17.65 1.01 -105.01
CA SER A 329 16.30 0.90 -105.59
C SER A 329 16.25 1.02 -107.11
N SER A 330 17.34 1.41 -107.76
CA SER A 330 17.42 1.45 -109.23
C SER A 330 17.91 0.13 -109.84
N SER A 331 18.56 -0.72 -109.04
CA SER A 331 19.11 -2.02 -109.48
C SER A 331 18.54 -3.22 -108.71
N ASP A 332 17.63 -2.98 -107.76
CA ASP A 332 17.04 -3.95 -106.84
C ASP A 332 18.06 -4.86 -106.13
N LYS A 333 19.23 -4.30 -105.78
CA LYS A 333 20.34 -5.03 -105.16
C LYS A 333 20.78 -4.37 -103.87
N MET A 334 21.14 -5.20 -102.89
CA MET A 334 21.83 -4.76 -101.67
C MET A 334 23.32 -4.56 -101.97
N PHE A 335 23.90 -3.47 -101.47
CA PHE A 335 25.31 -3.17 -101.56
C PHE A 335 25.94 -3.06 -100.17
N VAL A 336 27.21 -3.44 -100.05
CA VAL A 336 28.02 -3.35 -98.84
C VAL A 336 29.23 -2.44 -99.06
N ARG A 337 29.54 -1.61 -98.05
CA ARG A 337 30.69 -0.71 -98.04
C ARG A 337 31.97 -1.48 -97.76
N THR A 338 32.92 -1.38 -98.67
CA THR A 338 34.24 -2.03 -98.55
C THR A 338 35.22 -1.19 -97.72
N SER A 339 36.25 -1.83 -97.19
CA SER A 339 37.33 -1.14 -96.45
C SER A 339 38.15 -0.18 -97.31
N SER A 340 38.12 -0.34 -98.64
CA SER A 340 38.75 0.58 -99.60
C SER A 340 37.88 1.81 -99.93
N GLY A 341 36.71 1.96 -99.30
CA GLY A 341 35.85 3.13 -99.50
C GLY A 341 34.93 3.07 -100.73
N GLY A 342 34.77 1.91 -101.37
CA GLY A 342 33.84 1.68 -102.48
C GLY A 342 32.63 0.82 -102.08
N TRP A 343 31.62 0.76 -102.95
CA TRP A 343 30.43 -0.09 -102.77
C TRP A 343 30.49 -1.30 -103.70
N THR A 344 30.15 -2.49 -103.17
CA THR A 344 30.02 -3.73 -103.96
C THR A 344 28.71 -4.43 -103.64
N ALA A 345 28.18 -5.25 -104.54
CA ALA A 345 26.96 -6.02 -104.28
C ALA A 345 27.20 -6.99 -103.09
N ALA A 346 26.26 -7.03 -102.15
CA ALA A 346 26.35 -7.87 -100.95
C ALA A 346 26.01 -9.35 -101.22
N GLY A 347 25.44 -9.66 -102.39
CA GLY A 347 25.15 -11.01 -102.86
C GLY A 347 25.52 -11.19 -104.34
N SER A 348 25.70 -12.44 -104.77
CA SER A 348 25.93 -12.78 -106.19
C SER A 348 24.64 -12.64 -107.00
N ALA A 349 24.76 -12.23 -108.26
CA ALA A 349 23.64 -12.24 -109.18
C ALA A 349 23.22 -13.67 -109.55
N VAL A 350 24.14 -14.66 -109.47
CA VAL A 350 23.92 -16.05 -109.88
C VAL A 350 23.44 -16.90 -108.69
N ASN A 351 22.30 -17.59 -108.86
CA ASN A 351 21.81 -18.56 -107.88
C ASN A 351 22.63 -19.88 -108.00
N GLY A 352 23.72 -19.99 -107.23
CA GLY A 352 24.66 -21.12 -107.26
C GLY A 352 26.01 -20.77 -107.90
N THR A 353 26.81 -21.77 -108.30
CA THR A 353 28.14 -21.53 -108.89
C THR A 353 28.08 -21.16 -110.37
N THR A 354 27.05 -21.60 -111.10
CA THR A 354 26.87 -21.32 -112.53
C THR A 354 25.40 -21.21 -112.91
N ASN A 355 25.06 -20.27 -113.79
CA ASN A 355 23.80 -20.24 -114.55
C ASN A 355 24.11 -20.47 -116.03
N ARG A 356 23.28 -21.27 -116.72
CA ARG A 356 23.46 -21.62 -118.13
C ARG A 356 22.20 -21.27 -118.89
N ASN A 357 22.33 -20.38 -119.88
CA ASN A 357 21.25 -20.01 -120.78
C ASN A 357 21.65 -20.38 -122.20
N SER A 358 20.74 -21.03 -122.94
CA SER A 358 20.93 -21.38 -124.34
C SER A 358 19.85 -20.69 -125.16
N TYR A 359 20.24 -20.03 -126.25
CA TYR A 359 19.37 -19.30 -127.14
C TYR A 359 19.55 -19.78 -128.58
N THR A 360 18.46 -19.90 -129.32
CA THR A 360 18.52 -19.96 -130.79
C THR A 360 18.30 -18.54 -131.31
N ALA A 361 19.31 -17.98 -131.98
CA ALA A 361 19.30 -16.61 -132.44
C ALA A 361 18.30 -16.40 -133.60
N THR A 362 17.66 -15.24 -133.59
CA THR A 362 16.98 -14.69 -134.76
C THR A 362 17.97 -13.91 -135.62
N ALA A 363 17.64 -13.66 -136.90
CA ALA A 363 18.55 -13.00 -137.84
C ALA A 363 19.03 -11.64 -137.30
N ASN A 364 20.35 -11.47 -137.20
CA ASN A 364 21.03 -10.26 -136.71
C ASN A 364 20.77 -9.92 -135.24
N GLN A 365 20.35 -10.89 -134.42
CA GLN A 365 20.20 -10.68 -132.98
C GLN A 365 21.56 -10.52 -132.30
N THR A 366 21.73 -9.44 -131.53
CA THR A 366 22.98 -9.14 -130.80
C THR A 366 22.83 -9.26 -129.28
N SER A 367 21.63 -9.11 -128.73
CA SER A 367 21.42 -9.09 -127.27
C SER A 367 20.74 -10.37 -126.78
N PHE A 368 21.32 -10.94 -125.74
CA PHE A 368 20.85 -12.14 -125.07
C PHE A 368 20.87 -11.90 -123.56
N ALA A 369 19.74 -12.12 -122.89
CA ALA A 369 19.68 -12.01 -121.43
C ALA A 369 20.50 -13.14 -120.80
N SER A 370 21.28 -12.87 -119.76
CA SER A 370 21.88 -13.91 -118.93
C SER A 370 22.35 -13.30 -117.62
N VAL A 371 22.24 -14.08 -116.54
CA VAL A 371 22.63 -13.61 -115.21
C VAL A 371 24.06 -14.08 -114.92
N TYR A 372 24.96 -13.14 -114.62
CA TYR A 372 26.36 -13.38 -114.33
C TYR A 372 26.92 -12.32 -113.38
N ASP A 373 27.99 -12.63 -112.65
CA ASP A 373 28.78 -11.59 -111.97
C ASP A 373 29.74 -10.96 -112.98
N VAL A 374 29.79 -9.62 -113.02
CA VAL A 374 30.56 -8.86 -114.02
C VAL A 374 32.02 -9.32 -114.07
N GLY A 375 32.50 -9.67 -115.27
CA GLY A 375 33.83 -10.23 -115.50
C GLY A 375 33.93 -11.75 -115.43
N TYR A 376 32.87 -12.46 -115.03
CA TYR A 376 32.83 -13.92 -114.89
C TYR A 376 31.72 -14.55 -115.74
N VAL A 377 31.91 -14.55 -117.07
CA VAL A 377 31.00 -15.19 -118.03
C VAL A 377 31.76 -15.78 -119.21
N ASP A 378 31.31 -16.94 -119.69
CA ASP A 378 31.73 -17.54 -120.96
C ASP A 378 30.56 -17.53 -121.96
N VAL A 379 30.82 -17.14 -123.20
CA VAL A 379 29.82 -17.09 -124.29
C VAL A 379 30.31 -17.94 -125.45
N TYR A 380 29.42 -18.78 -126.00
CA TYR A 380 29.70 -19.67 -127.12
C TYR A 380 28.69 -19.41 -128.24
N LEU A 381 29.16 -19.35 -129.49
CA LEU A 381 28.32 -19.27 -130.70
C LEU A 381 28.54 -20.54 -131.52
N ASN A 382 27.50 -21.33 -131.73
CA ASN A 382 27.54 -22.65 -132.38
C ASN A 382 28.61 -23.59 -131.81
N GLY A 383 28.83 -23.49 -130.48
CA GLY A 383 29.83 -24.28 -129.76
C GLY A 383 31.24 -23.69 -129.73
N LEU A 384 31.53 -22.59 -130.45
CA LEU A 384 32.83 -21.90 -130.38
C LEU A 384 32.81 -20.82 -129.30
N LYS A 385 33.72 -20.89 -128.33
CA LYS A 385 33.88 -19.85 -127.30
C LYS A 385 34.33 -18.52 -127.94
N LEU A 386 33.58 -17.46 -127.68
CA LEU A 386 33.91 -16.11 -128.11
C LEU A 386 34.97 -15.48 -127.20
N MET A 387 35.82 -14.61 -127.77
CA MET A 387 36.75 -13.83 -126.97
C MET A 387 36.02 -12.66 -126.28
N PRO A 388 36.52 -12.15 -125.14
CA PRO A 388 35.92 -10.99 -124.48
C PRO A 388 35.81 -9.72 -125.33
N ALA A 389 36.53 -9.64 -126.46
CA ALA A 389 36.40 -8.53 -127.42
C ALA A 389 35.19 -8.67 -128.36
N ASP A 390 34.66 -9.88 -128.53
CA ASP A 390 33.56 -10.19 -129.46
C ASP A 390 32.17 -10.04 -128.82
N PHE A 391 32.11 -9.71 -127.53
CA PHE A 391 30.88 -9.42 -126.80
C PHE A 391 31.10 -8.43 -125.65
N THR A 392 30.04 -7.78 -125.18
CA THR A 392 30.03 -6.89 -124.00
C THR A 392 29.21 -7.52 -122.88
N ALA A 393 29.77 -7.54 -121.66
CA ALA A 393 29.17 -8.15 -120.47
C ALA A 393 29.50 -7.36 -119.19
N THR A 394 28.89 -6.18 -119.02
CA THR A 394 29.22 -5.22 -117.94
C THR A 394 28.11 -4.96 -116.93
N ASP A 395 26.89 -5.43 -117.20
CA ASP A 395 25.70 -5.13 -116.39
C ASP A 395 25.26 -6.29 -115.48
N GLY A 396 25.80 -7.49 -115.71
CA GLY A 396 25.43 -8.71 -114.98
C GLY A 396 24.07 -9.29 -115.39
N ALA A 397 23.46 -8.80 -116.47
CA ALA A 397 22.10 -9.15 -116.89
C ALA A 397 21.96 -9.43 -118.40
N ASN A 398 22.84 -8.85 -119.24
CA ASN A 398 22.81 -9.04 -120.68
C ASN A 398 24.21 -9.30 -121.24
N ILE A 399 24.25 -10.10 -122.30
CA ILE A 399 25.40 -10.30 -123.17
C ILE A 399 25.05 -9.69 -124.53
N VAL A 400 25.87 -8.75 -124.99
CA VAL A 400 25.69 -8.09 -126.30
C VAL A 400 26.85 -8.49 -127.22
N LEU A 401 26.57 -9.25 -128.27
CA LEU A 401 27.56 -9.63 -129.29
C LEU A 401 27.98 -8.42 -130.13
N ALA A 402 29.26 -8.36 -130.51
CA ALA A 402 29.80 -7.32 -131.37
C ALA A 402 29.30 -7.41 -132.82
N SER A 403 28.90 -8.61 -133.26
CA SER A 403 28.24 -8.87 -134.55
C SER A 403 26.99 -9.71 -134.32
N GLY A 404 25.92 -9.43 -135.08
CA GLY A 404 24.65 -10.14 -134.95
C GLY A 404 24.77 -11.60 -135.36
N ALA A 405 24.22 -12.50 -134.53
CA ALA A 405 24.17 -13.92 -134.85
C ALA A 405 23.21 -14.17 -136.04
N ALA A 406 23.50 -15.19 -136.85
CA ALA A 406 22.62 -15.58 -137.95
C ALA A 406 21.38 -16.32 -137.40
N ALA A 407 20.29 -16.32 -138.18
CA ALA A 407 19.10 -17.07 -137.79
C ALA A 407 19.39 -18.56 -137.68
N GLY A 408 19.08 -19.15 -136.53
CA GLY A 408 19.33 -20.55 -136.24
C GLY A 408 20.66 -20.84 -135.54
N ASP A 409 21.53 -19.85 -135.39
CA ASP A 409 22.73 -20.01 -134.56
C ASP A 409 22.35 -20.29 -133.11
N THR A 410 23.13 -21.13 -132.42
CA THR A 410 22.97 -21.37 -130.99
C THR A 410 23.95 -20.52 -130.20
N VAL A 411 23.45 -19.74 -129.25
CA VAL A 411 24.24 -18.95 -128.31
C VAL A 411 24.10 -19.56 -126.92
N ASP A 412 25.18 -20.20 -126.44
CA ASP A 412 25.26 -20.74 -125.08
C ASP A 412 26.04 -19.79 -124.19
N ILE A 413 25.43 -19.38 -123.08
CA ILE A 413 26.02 -18.47 -122.11
C ILE A 413 26.13 -19.18 -120.77
N VAL A 414 27.34 -19.17 -120.19
CA VAL A 414 27.63 -19.70 -118.86
C VAL A 414 28.05 -18.53 -117.98
N GLY A 415 27.11 -18.01 -117.20
CA GLY A 415 27.39 -17.03 -116.16
C GLY A 415 27.90 -17.72 -114.90
N TYR A 416 28.95 -17.21 -114.28
CA TYR A 416 29.46 -17.74 -113.01
C TYR A 416 29.09 -16.80 -111.87
N GLY A 417 28.82 -17.40 -110.70
CA GLY A 417 28.71 -16.66 -109.44
C GLY A 417 30.06 -16.56 -108.75
N ALA A 418 30.39 -15.40 -108.20
CA ALA A 418 31.53 -15.20 -107.34
C ALA A 418 31.20 -15.68 -105.92
N PHE A 419 31.99 -16.61 -105.40
CA PHE A 419 32.03 -16.91 -103.97
C PHE A 419 33.46 -16.68 -103.46
N SER A 420 33.59 -15.93 -102.38
CA SER A 420 34.85 -15.76 -101.66
C SER A 420 34.68 -16.35 -100.27
N LEU A 421 35.57 -17.26 -99.88
CA LEU A 421 35.60 -17.82 -98.54
C LEU A 421 36.42 -16.90 -97.65
N SER A 422 35.75 -16.15 -96.78
CA SER A 422 36.39 -15.16 -95.90
C SER A 422 37.28 -15.79 -94.81
N ASN A 423 37.14 -17.09 -94.54
CA ASN A 423 37.82 -17.75 -93.41
C ASN A 423 38.40 -19.10 -93.82
N PHE A 424 39.63 -19.11 -94.31
CA PHE A 424 40.43 -20.31 -94.53
C PHE A 424 41.85 -20.05 -94.02
N TYR A 425 42.41 -21.00 -93.28
CA TYR A 425 43.83 -20.94 -92.90
C TYR A 425 44.68 -21.35 -94.07
N THR A 426 45.58 -20.46 -94.49
CA THR A 426 46.63 -20.79 -95.46
C THR A 426 47.43 -22.01 -94.99
N LYS A 427 48.11 -22.67 -95.94
CA LYS A 427 49.01 -23.78 -95.60
C LYS A 427 49.98 -23.40 -94.48
N THR A 428 50.54 -22.19 -94.54
CA THR A 428 51.44 -21.64 -93.52
C THR A 428 50.78 -21.47 -92.16
N GLU A 429 49.55 -20.94 -92.09
CA GLU A 429 48.86 -20.77 -90.81
C GLU A 429 48.40 -22.11 -90.21
N SER A 430 47.96 -23.04 -91.05
CA SER A 430 47.68 -24.42 -90.60
C SER A 430 48.95 -25.10 -90.09
N ASP A 431 50.04 -25.05 -90.85
CA ASP A 431 51.33 -25.62 -90.46
C ASP A 431 51.83 -24.98 -89.15
N GLY A 432 51.63 -23.66 -88.97
CA GLY A 432 51.93 -22.96 -87.72
C GLY A 432 51.10 -23.42 -86.52
N ARG A 433 49.79 -23.67 -86.69
CA ARG A 433 48.94 -24.22 -85.61
C ARG A 433 49.30 -25.67 -85.28
N TYR A 434 49.64 -26.49 -86.28
CA TYR A 434 50.13 -27.85 -86.03
C TYR A 434 51.51 -27.86 -85.35
N TYR A 435 52.38 -26.91 -85.66
CA TYR A 435 53.67 -26.73 -84.99
C TYR A 435 53.52 -26.32 -83.52
N LEU A 436 52.60 -25.38 -83.22
CA LEU A 436 52.25 -24.98 -81.85
C LEU A 436 51.63 -26.12 -81.04
N LYS A 437 50.84 -27.00 -81.67
CA LYS A 437 50.32 -28.21 -81.02
C LYS A 437 51.44 -29.22 -80.72
N ALA A 438 52.43 -29.36 -81.60
CA ALA A 438 53.59 -30.23 -81.38
C ALA A 438 54.53 -29.70 -80.27
N THR A 439 54.65 -28.38 -80.11
CA THR A 439 55.41 -27.76 -79.00
C THR A 439 54.62 -27.78 -77.67
N ALA A 440 53.30 -27.66 -77.71
CA ALA A 440 52.44 -27.84 -76.54
C ALA A 440 52.42 -29.31 -76.05
N ASP A 441 52.51 -30.29 -76.96
CA ASP A 441 52.67 -31.71 -76.61
C ASP A 441 54.09 -32.02 -76.08
N SER A 442 55.11 -31.20 -76.39
CA SER A 442 56.44 -31.30 -75.74
C SER A 442 56.37 -30.91 -74.25
N ASN A 443 55.52 -29.94 -73.90
CA ASN A 443 55.26 -29.55 -72.50
C ASN A 443 54.50 -30.62 -71.70
N PHE A 444 53.94 -31.66 -72.34
CA PHE A 444 53.26 -32.79 -71.67
C PHE A 444 54.13 -34.05 -71.56
N LEU A 445 55.26 -34.12 -72.27
CA LEU A 445 56.21 -35.24 -72.25
C LEU A 445 57.41 -35.03 -71.29
N ASP A 446 57.50 -33.88 -70.63
CA ASP A 446 58.42 -33.60 -69.50
C ASP A 446 57.82 -33.93 -68.11
N ALA A 447 56.62 -34.54 -68.06
CA ALA A 447 55.94 -34.91 -66.82
C ALA A 447 56.50 -36.18 -66.12
N ALA A 448 57.63 -36.73 -66.58
CA ALA A 448 58.18 -38.01 -66.08
C ALA A 448 59.59 -37.96 -65.48
N LEU A 449 60.22 -36.79 -65.30
CA LEU A 449 61.52 -36.66 -64.61
C LEU A 449 61.55 -35.47 -63.65
N ASN A 450 61.16 -35.72 -62.40
CA ASN A 450 61.20 -34.73 -61.32
C ASN A 450 62.65 -34.26 -61.04
N LEU A 451 62.94 -32.99 -61.36
CA LEU A 451 64.05 -32.15 -60.83
C LEU A 451 65.40 -32.12 -61.57
N SER A 452 65.53 -32.63 -62.80
CA SER A 452 66.83 -32.56 -63.52
C SER A 452 67.07 -31.26 -64.30
N ASP A 453 66.10 -30.35 -64.36
CA ASP A 453 66.08 -29.18 -65.25
C ASP A 453 66.34 -27.83 -64.58
N LEU A 454 66.53 -27.77 -63.25
CA LEU A 454 66.97 -26.51 -62.63
C LEU A 454 68.49 -26.42 -62.61
N ALA A 455 69.04 -25.62 -63.53
CA ALA A 455 70.46 -25.27 -63.63
C ALA A 455 71.11 -24.78 -62.31
N ASN A 456 70.31 -24.49 -61.28
CA ASN A 456 70.76 -24.17 -59.92
C ASN A 456 69.94 -24.95 -58.87
N ALA A 457 70.53 -26.02 -58.32
CA ALA A 457 69.90 -26.83 -57.28
C ALA A 457 69.51 -26.03 -56.02
N ALA A 458 70.21 -24.94 -55.69
CA ALA A 458 69.87 -24.10 -54.53
C ALA A 458 68.57 -23.33 -54.77
N THR A 459 68.36 -22.79 -55.98
CA THR A 459 67.11 -22.11 -56.37
C THR A 459 65.91 -23.06 -56.35
N ALA A 460 66.11 -24.35 -56.69
CA ALA A 460 65.02 -25.35 -56.71
C ALA A 460 64.48 -25.58 -55.30
N ARG A 461 65.40 -25.74 -54.35
CA ARG A 461 65.05 -25.95 -52.94
C ARG A 461 64.35 -24.75 -52.34
N THR A 462 64.77 -23.53 -52.72
CA THR A 462 64.08 -22.28 -52.33
C THR A 462 62.65 -22.22 -52.89
N ASN A 463 62.45 -22.53 -54.18
CA ASN A 463 61.13 -22.45 -54.82
C ASN A 463 60.14 -23.49 -54.26
N LEU A 464 60.63 -24.65 -53.85
CA LEU A 464 59.82 -25.69 -53.20
C LEU A 464 59.57 -25.42 -51.71
N GLY A 465 60.14 -24.34 -51.16
CA GLY A 465 60.00 -24.00 -49.75
C GLY A 465 60.68 -24.98 -48.80
N LEU A 466 61.67 -25.77 -49.26
CA LEU A 466 62.43 -26.65 -48.38
C LEU A 466 63.37 -25.81 -47.51
N HIS A 467 63.31 -26.03 -46.21
CA HIS A 467 64.15 -25.33 -45.23
C HIS A 467 65.62 -25.75 -45.32
N ALA A 468 66.54 -24.95 -44.74
CA ALA A 468 68.00 -25.15 -44.83
C ALA A 468 68.46 -26.59 -44.50
N VAL A 469 67.81 -27.25 -43.53
CA VAL A 469 68.06 -28.64 -43.13
C VAL A 469 67.99 -29.64 -44.29
N ALA A 470 67.14 -29.40 -45.29
CA ALA A 470 67.02 -30.30 -46.45
C ALA A 470 68.29 -30.33 -47.31
N SER A 471 69.18 -29.34 -47.13
CA SER A 471 70.47 -29.28 -47.81
C SER A 471 71.63 -29.71 -46.90
N SER A 472 71.60 -29.31 -45.64
CA SER A 472 72.72 -29.48 -44.71
C SER A 472 72.68 -30.80 -43.92
N GLY A 473 71.48 -31.33 -43.66
CA GLY A 473 71.28 -32.46 -42.75
C GLY A 473 71.54 -32.15 -41.26
N ASP A 474 71.85 -30.90 -40.91
CA ASP A 474 72.13 -30.49 -39.53
C ASP A 474 70.82 -30.26 -38.75
N TYR A 475 70.70 -30.90 -37.58
CA TYR A 475 69.56 -30.70 -36.67
C TYR A 475 69.37 -29.24 -36.27
N ASN A 476 70.46 -28.45 -36.24
CA ASN A 476 70.40 -27.04 -35.90
C ASN A 476 69.61 -26.19 -36.90
N ASP A 477 69.52 -26.65 -38.16
CA ASP A 477 68.84 -25.95 -39.25
C ASP A 477 67.31 -26.20 -39.31
N LEU A 478 66.76 -26.92 -38.33
CA LEU A 478 65.31 -27.00 -38.10
C LEU A 478 64.82 -25.78 -37.31
N THR A 479 63.78 -25.12 -37.82
CA THR A 479 62.99 -24.13 -37.06
C THR A 479 61.98 -24.85 -36.15
N ASN A 480 61.64 -24.25 -35.01
CA ASN A 480 60.72 -24.81 -34.00
C ASN A 480 61.07 -26.22 -33.48
N LYS A 481 62.36 -26.58 -33.48
CA LYS A 481 62.80 -27.90 -32.99
C LYS A 481 62.69 -28.03 -31.46
N PRO A 482 62.36 -29.22 -30.93
CA PRO A 482 62.41 -29.51 -29.50
C PRO A 482 63.81 -29.30 -28.91
N THR A 483 63.90 -28.78 -27.69
CA THR A 483 65.18 -28.74 -26.97
C THR A 483 65.51 -30.14 -26.47
N ILE A 484 66.58 -30.75 -26.97
CA ILE A 484 67.08 -32.02 -26.46
C ILE A 484 67.85 -31.74 -25.17
N SER A 485 67.21 -31.92 -24.01
CA SER A 485 67.85 -31.73 -22.70
C SER A 485 68.87 -32.84 -22.44
N THR A 486 70.14 -32.50 -22.25
CA THR A 486 71.23 -33.45 -21.97
C THR A 486 71.37 -33.78 -20.48
N THR A 487 70.53 -33.21 -19.60
CA THR A 487 70.40 -33.55 -18.16
C THR A 487 68.96 -33.35 -17.67
N ALA A 488 68.54 -34.07 -16.61
CA ALA A 488 67.20 -33.90 -16.01
C ALA A 488 67.05 -32.48 -15.40
N SER A 489 66.03 -31.74 -15.84
CA SER A 489 65.79 -30.32 -15.52
C SER A 489 65.60 -30.02 -14.02
N ASN A 490 65.28 -31.04 -13.22
CA ASN A 490 65.03 -30.95 -11.78
C ASN A 490 66.27 -31.22 -10.91
N VAL A 491 67.45 -31.43 -11.50
CA VAL A 491 68.72 -31.68 -10.75
C VAL A 491 69.77 -30.59 -11.03
N ALA A 492 69.42 -29.54 -11.78
CA ALA A 492 70.32 -28.44 -12.07
C ALA A 492 70.46 -27.49 -10.85
N GLY A 493 71.61 -27.53 -10.16
CA GLY A 493 71.92 -26.67 -9.01
C GLY A 493 72.59 -27.43 -7.84
N GLY A 494 72.73 -26.76 -6.69
CA GLY A 494 73.22 -27.35 -5.44
C GLY A 494 74.72 -27.12 -5.12
N THR A 495 75.09 -27.34 -3.87
CA THR A 495 76.49 -27.34 -3.42
C THR A 495 77.10 -28.74 -3.52
N ALA A 496 78.42 -28.82 -3.71
CA ALA A 496 79.14 -30.10 -3.73
C ALA A 496 78.84 -30.91 -2.45
N ASN A 497 78.65 -32.22 -2.62
CA ASN A 497 78.34 -33.18 -1.54
C ASN A 497 76.99 -32.99 -0.84
N GLY A 498 76.08 -32.16 -1.38
CA GLY A 498 74.69 -32.08 -0.93
C GLY A 498 73.88 -33.33 -1.26
N ILE A 499 72.78 -33.55 -0.52
CA ILE A 499 71.86 -34.67 -0.75
C ILE A 499 70.59 -34.15 -1.43
N LEU A 500 70.18 -34.83 -2.49
CA LEU A 500 68.90 -34.59 -3.18
C LEU A 500 67.78 -35.27 -2.40
N TYR A 501 66.68 -34.56 -2.16
CA TYR A 501 65.45 -35.13 -1.63
C TYR A 501 64.24 -34.56 -2.35
N GLN A 502 63.14 -35.31 -2.37
CA GLN A 502 61.88 -34.83 -2.93
C GLN A 502 61.15 -33.99 -1.87
N SER A 503 61.01 -32.69 -2.09
CA SER A 503 60.32 -31.78 -1.15
C SER A 503 58.80 -31.76 -1.35
N ALA A 504 58.34 -32.09 -2.56
CA ALA A 504 56.94 -32.27 -2.95
C ALA A 504 56.86 -33.18 -4.18
N THR A 505 55.66 -33.66 -4.55
CA THR A 505 55.45 -34.42 -5.80
C THR A 505 56.09 -33.68 -6.98
N ASP A 506 56.92 -34.38 -7.74
CA ASP A 506 57.68 -33.86 -8.89
C ASP A 506 58.66 -32.70 -8.60
N THR A 507 58.91 -32.36 -7.33
CA THR A 507 59.82 -31.27 -6.93
C THR A 507 61.00 -31.83 -6.15
N THR A 508 62.21 -31.63 -6.67
CA THR A 508 63.46 -32.00 -6.00
C THR A 508 64.09 -30.78 -5.35
N ALA A 509 64.60 -30.94 -4.14
CA ALA A 509 65.31 -29.92 -3.39
C ALA A 509 66.68 -30.44 -2.94
N HIS A 510 67.60 -29.51 -2.67
CA HIS A 510 68.93 -29.80 -2.16
C HIS A 510 68.97 -29.57 -0.67
N LEU A 511 69.46 -30.56 0.07
CA LEU A 511 69.94 -30.37 1.43
C LEU A 511 71.46 -30.22 1.38
N ALA A 512 71.98 -29.15 1.96
CA ALA A 512 73.42 -28.93 2.07
C ALA A 512 74.10 -30.11 2.79
N ALA A 513 75.38 -30.32 2.48
CA ALA A 513 76.17 -31.38 3.09
C ALA A 513 76.13 -31.31 4.63
N GLY A 514 75.91 -32.45 5.28
CA GLY A 514 76.00 -32.55 6.73
C GLY A 514 77.44 -32.40 7.22
N VAL A 515 77.61 -32.01 8.48
CA VAL A 515 78.91 -32.04 9.17
C VAL A 515 79.02 -33.30 10.04
N SER A 516 80.25 -33.73 10.31
CA SER A 516 80.51 -34.92 11.13
C SER A 516 79.86 -34.79 12.52
N GLY A 517 79.29 -35.90 13.03
CA GLY A 517 78.59 -35.95 14.32
C GLY A 517 77.08 -35.72 14.23
N TYR A 518 76.54 -35.44 13.04
CA TYR A 518 75.12 -35.29 12.78
C TYR A 518 74.57 -36.47 11.96
N ILE A 519 73.29 -36.76 12.15
CA ILE A 519 72.54 -37.74 11.36
C ILE A 519 71.36 -37.05 10.69
N LEU A 520 70.96 -37.57 9.53
CA LEU A 520 69.82 -37.04 8.80
C LEU A 520 68.53 -37.54 9.47
N GLN A 521 67.69 -36.61 9.90
CA GLN A 521 66.37 -36.92 10.45
C GLN A 521 65.28 -36.49 9.46
N THR A 522 64.34 -37.40 9.19
CA THR A 522 63.11 -37.08 8.48
C THR A 522 62.16 -36.37 9.43
N ASN A 523 61.65 -35.19 9.07
CA ASN A 523 60.73 -34.41 9.90
C ASN A 523 59.24 -34.74 9.64
N GLY A 524 58.97 -35.87 8.99
CA GLY A 524 57.62 -36.25 8.54
C GLY A 524 57.23 -35.65 7.19
N THR A 525 56.08 -36.08 6.69
CA THR A 525 55.57 -35.71 5.36
C THR A 525 55.39 -34.20 5.23
N GLY A 526 55.93 -33.59 4.17
CA GLY A 526 55.80 -32.15 3.90
C GLY A 526 56.79 -31.24 4.61
N SER A 527 57.72 -31.79 5.42
CA SER A 527 58.79 -31.02 6.07
C SER A 527 60.15 -31.43 5.52
N ALA A 528 61.04 -30.46 5.28
CA ALA A 528 62.40 -30.73 4.85
C ALA A 528 63.15 -31.57 5.89
N PRO A 529 63.93 -32.60 5.49
CA PRO A 529 64.78 -33.33 6.41
C PRO A 529 65.90 -32.41 6.92
N THR A 530 66.34 -32.64 8.15
CA THR A 530 67.36 -31.81 8.81
C THR A 530 68.49 -32.65 9.38
N TRP A 531 69.66 -32.04 9.50
CA TRP A 531 70.78 -32.63 10.22
C TRP A 531 70.58 -32.39 11.72
N VAL A 532 70.46 -33.47 12.49
CA VAL A 532 70.36 -33.40 13.96
C VAL A 532 71.60 -34.01 14.61
N PRO A 533 72.07 -33.48 15.75
CA PRO A 533 73.20 -34.08 16.45
C PRO A 533 72.91 -35.54 16.78
N LYS A 534 73.90 -36.42 16.63
CA LYS A 534 73.74 -37.83 16.99
C LYS A 534 73.27 -38.03 18.45
N SER A 535 73.59 -37.09 19.34
CA SER A 535 73.18 -37.10 20.75
C SER A 535 71.71 -36.77 21.00
N SER A 536 70.98 -36.17 20.04
CA SER A 536 69.59 -35.75 20.23
C SER A 536 68.56 -36.84 19.89
N VAL A 537 69.01 -38.03 19.46
CA VAL A 537 68.12 -39.17 19.18
C VAL A 537 68.11 -40.08 20.40
N ALA A 538 66.92 -40.25 20.99
CA ALA A 538 66.71 -41.12 22.16
C ALA A 538 67.22 -42.53 21.87
N THR A 539 67.95 -43.13 22.83
CA THR A 539 68.45 -44.50 22.74
C THR A 539 67.29 -45.46 22.48
N PRO A 540 67.28 -46.19 21.34
CA PRO A 540 66.20 -47.14 21.05
C PRO A 540 66.21 -48.25 22.11
N THR A 541 65.08 -48.47 22.78
CA THR A 541 64.89 -49.55 23.78
C THR A 541 64.65 -50.93 23.14
N GLY A 542 65.14 -51.16 21.93
CA GLY A 542 65.07 -52.44 21.23
C GLY A 542 66.01 -52.44 20.05
N VAL A 543 66.58 -53.61 19.74
CA VAL A 543 67.54 -53.87 18.65
C VAL A 543 67.12 -53.23 17.32
N ALA A 544 67.55 -51.99 17.09
CA ALA A 544 67.50 -51.33 15.80
C ALA A 544 68.87 -51.53 15.14
N SER A 545 68.92 -52.34 14.08
CA SER A 545 70.06 -52.38 13.17
C SER A 545 70.27 -50.98 12.62
N VAL A 546 71.21 -50.24 13.20
CA VAL A 546 71.69 -48.99 12.60
C VAL A 546 72.33 -49.38 11.27
N MET A 547 71.63 -49.12 10.18
CA MET A 547 72.15 -49.33 8.83
C MET A 547 73.35 -48.41 8.65
N LYS A 548 74.57 -48.94 8.83
CA LYS A 548 75.79 -48.29 8.36
C LYS A 548 75.75 -48.35 6.84
N LEU A 549 75.26 -47.31 6.19
CA LEU A 549 75.60 -47.06 4.79
C LEU A 549 77.08 -46.66 4.76
N SER A 550 77.93 -47.60 4.37
CA SER A 550 79.29 -47.29 3.92
C SER A 550 79.13 -46.83 2.48
N ILE A 551 79.40 -45.55 2.22
CA ILE A 551 79.39 -44.97 0.87
C ILE A 551 80.58 -45.52 0.09
#